data_AF-A0A2C6E611-F1
#
_entry.id   AF-A0A2C6E611-F1
#
_cell.length_a   1.000
_cell.length_b   1.000
_cell.length_c   1.000
_cell.angle_alpha   90.00
_cell.angle_beta   90.00
_cell.angle_gamma   90.00
#
_symmetry.space_group_name_H-M   'P 1'
#
loop_
_entity.id
_entity.type
_entity.pdbx_description
1 polymer ?
#
loop_
_entity_poly.entity_id
_entity_poly.type
_entity_poly.pdbx_seq_one_letter_code
_entity_poly.pdbx_strand_id
1 'polypeptide(L)'
;MKQMSISIALFCGLIICSKSYAQNNYDLGQKPPGLTPELFAPGVVSTDEHRETEVLFLPDMSELSFTRSGGKYQKPTWIVMQYKNNQWIEKSIPESDIKAYQEQFSPPVSHIQNIEPFKDIPIRGYTTSAKGTHYFYVLDLKDGSGYLSYSRLVDGKYETPHKMSKAINQGKYIAHPYIAPDESYIMWDAEKEGENTPDIYISFRNQDGTWTNAINMGDAINTAAYEQRPKVSPDGKYLFFWRGDKKVKKDGTSYWEGNPYWMDAKVIETLRPTR
;
A
#
# COMPACT_ATOMS: atom_id res chain seq x y z
N MET A 1 3.19 -2.25 -68.34
CA MET A 1 1.93 -2.31 -67.57
C MET A 1 2.28 -2.80 -66.17
N LYS A 2 2.18 -1.92 -65.16
CA LYS A 2 2.51 -2.23 -63.76
C LYS A 2 1.31 -2.91 -63.09
N GLN A 3 1.51 -4.08 -62.48
CA GLN A 3 0.57 -4.65 -61.52
C GLN A 3 0.79 -3.99 -60.15
N MET A 4 -0.25 -3.33 -59.64
CA MET A 4 -0.34 -2.82 -58.28
C MET A 4 -0.94 -3.91 -57.39
N SER A 5 -0.17 -4.37 -56.40
CA SER A 5 -0.69 -5.19 -55.31
C SER A 5 -1.19 -4.27 -54.20
N ILE A 6 -2.48 -4.38 -53.86
CA ILE A 6 -3.10 -3.69 -52.73
C ILE A 6 -3.03 -4.64 -51.53
N SER A 7 -2.22 -4.30 -50.53
CA SER A 7 -2.24 -4.97 -49.22
C SER A 7 -3.27 -4.29 -48.33
N ILE A 8 -4.35 -5.00 -47.99
CA ILE A 8 -5.32 -4.58 -46.98
C ILE A 8 -4.75 -5.00 -45.61
N ALA A 9 -4.30 -4.03 -44.82
CA ALA A 9 -3.96 -4.26 -43.42
C ALA A 9 -5.26 -4.32 -42.60
N LEU A 10 -5.58 -5.51 -42.07
CA LEU A 10 -6.69 -5.70 -41.14
C LEU A 10 -6.25 -5.15 -39.77
N PHE A 11 -6.74 -3.97 -39.39
CA PHE A 11 -6.53 -3.40 -38.06
C PHE A 11 -7.51 -4.09 -37.09
N CYS A 12 -7.08 -5.17 -36.44
CA CYS A 12 -7.79 -5.74 -35.30
C CYS A 12 -7.65 -4.77 -34.11
N GLY A 13 -8.59 -3.83 -34.00
CA GLY A 13 -8.76 -3.03 -32.79
C GLY A 13 -9.14 -3.94 -31.63
N LEU A 14 -8.24 -4.08 -30.67
CA LEU A 14 -8.55 -4.61 -29.34
C LEU A 14 -9.59 -3.68 -28.71
N ILE A 15 -10.86 -4.09 -28.76
CA ILE A 15 -11.92 -3.49 -27.94
C ILE A 15 -11.63 -3.93 -26.51
N ILE A 16 -10.92 -3.09 -25.76
CA ILE A 16 -10.90 -3.20 -24.31
C ILE A 16 -12.31 -2.82 -23.86
N CYS A 17 -13.13 -3.83 -23.62
CA CYS A 17 -14.45 -3.68 -23.03
C CYS A 17 -14.25 -3.12 -21.62
N SER A 18 -14.34 -1.81 -21.46
CA SER A 18 -14.45 -1.18 -20.14
C SER A 18 -15.76 -1.65 -19.54
N LYS A 19 -15.71 -2.70 -18.72
CA LYS A 19 -16.82 -3.00 -17.81
C LYS A 19 -17.04 -1.74 -16.98
N SER A 20 -18.14 -1.05 -17.22
CA SER A 20 -18.68 -0.09 -16.27
C SER A 20 -19.04 -0.89 -15.03
N TYR A 21 -18.12 -0.90 -14.07
CA TYR A 21 -18.44 -1.36 -12.74
C TYR A 21 -19.53 -0.42 -12.23
N ALA A 22 -20.65 -0.99 -11.81
CA ALA A 22 -21.70 -0.28 -11.12
C ALA A 22 -21.06 0.59 -10.01
N GLN A 23 -21.70 1.70 -9.69
CA GLN A 23 -21.30 2.64 -8.64
C GLN A 23 -21.17 1.88 -7.30
N ASN A 24 -20.01 1.29 -7.08
CA ASN A 24 -19.76 0.42 -5.95
C ASN A 24 -19.48 1.31 -4.74
N ASN A 25 -20.29 1.16 -3.68
CA ASN A 25 -20.13 1.84 -2.39
C ASN A 25 -18.92 1.24 -1.63
N TYR A 26 -17.71 1.50 -2.11
CA TYR A 26 -16.46 1.11 -1.43
C TYR A 26 -16.16 1.95 -0.18
N ASP A 27 -16.96 2.98 0.02
CA ASP A 27 -16.96 3.90 1.16
C ASP A 27 -17.62 3.31 2.41
N LEU A 28 -18.10 2.07 2.35
CA LEU A 28 -18.85 1.42 3.43
C LEU A 28 -20.05 2.27 3.91
N GLY A 29 -20.64 3.05 3.00
CA GLY A 29 -21.75 3.97 3.30
C GLY A 29 -21.31 5.34 3.83
N GLN A 30 -20.00 5.61 3.89
CA GLN A 30 -19.48 6.96 4.08
C GLN A 30 -19.63 7.78 2.79
N LYS A 31 -19.46 9.10 2.87
CA LYS A 31 -19.26 9.91 1.66
C LYS A 31 -17.78 9.80 1.24
N PRO A 32 -17.45 9.83 -0.06
CA PRO A 32 -16.08 9.95 -0.51
C PRO A 32 -15.38 11.15 0.15
N PRO A 33 -14.15 10.98 0.69
CA PRO A 33 -13.45 12.02 1.41
C PRO A 33 -12.89 13.07 0.44
N GLY A 34 -12.56 14.24 0.99
CA GLY A 34 -11.81 15.28 0.27
C GLY A 34 -10.30 15.11 0.39
N LEU A 35 -9.56 16.22 0.28
CA LEU A 35 -8.10 16.28 0.48
C LEU A 35 -7.69 16.36 1.97
N THR A 36 -8.62 16.14 2.89
CA THR A 36 -8.35 16.06 4.32
C THR A 36 -8.59 14.63 4.77
N PRO A 37 -7.64 14.00 5.49
CA PRO A 37 -7.85 12.65 5.99
C PRO A 37 -9.00 12.53 6.97
N GLU A 38 -9.81 11.49 6.78
CA GLU A 38 -10.92 11.10 7.64
C GLU A 38 -10.71 9.68 8.17
N LEU A 39 -11.37 9.31 9.27
CA LEU A 39 -11.41 7.91 9.72
C LEU A 39 -12.13 7.05 8.68
N PHE A 40 -11.57 5.88 8.38
CA PHE A 40 -12.20 4.97 7.44
C PHE A 40 -13.26 4.10 8.13
N ALA A 41 -14.46 4.13 7.56
CA ALA A 41 -15.67 3.40 7.96
C ALA A 41 -15.91 3.30 9.49
N PRO A 42 -16.12 4.43 10.21
CA PRO A 42 -16.43 4.45 11.63
C PRO A 42 -17.59 3.54 11.99
N GLY A 43 -17.42 2.75 13.05
CA GLY A 43 -18.41 1.78 13.52
C GLY A 43 -18.43 0.46 12.75
N VAL A 44 -17.76 0.38 11.58
CA VAL A 44 -17.63 -0.86 10.80
C VAL A 44 -16.20 -1.37 10.84
N VAL A 45 -15.25 -0.57 10.35
CA VAL A 45 -13.81 -0.84 10.39
C VAL A 45 -13.21 -0.15 11.60
N SER A 46 -13.13 1.19 11.62
CA SER A 46 -12.58 1.92 12.77
C SER A 46 -13.58 1.90 13.93
N THR A 47 -13.18 1.38 15.10
CA THR A 47 -14.07 1.30 16.27
C THR A 47 -13.38 1.80 17.54
N ASP A 48 -14.15 2.37 18.47
CA ASP A 48 -13.59 2.95 19.70
C ASP A 48 -12.96 1.91 20.65
N GLU A 49 -13.39 0.65 20.54
CA GLU A 49 -12.97 -0.44 21.45
C GLU A 49 -11.70 -1.18 20.99
N HIS A 50 -11.29 -0.98 19.73
CA HIS A 50 -10.29 -1.82 19.09
C HIS A 50 -9.24 -1.00 18.36
N ARG A 51 -8.13 -1.66 18.07
CA ARG A 51 -7.14 -1.19 17.12
C ARG A 51 -7.32 -1.95 15.82
N GLU A 52 -7.49 -1.21 14.74
CA GLU A 52 -7.48 -1.73 13.39
C GLU A 52 -6.19 -1.33 12.65
N THR A 53 -5.65 -2.26 11.85
CA THR A 53 -4.44 -2.04 11.05
C THR A 53 -4.77 -1.59 9.62
N GLU A 54 -3.82 -1.77 8.69
CA GLU A 54 -4.00 -1.43 7.29
C GLU A 54 -5.25 -2.07 6.68
N VAL A 55 -5.90 -1.32 5.79
CA VAL A 55 -7.04 -1.76 4.98
C VAL A 55 -6.52 -2.13 3.60
N LEU A 56 -6.79 -3.35 3.17
CA LEU A 56 -6.41 -3.88 1.87
C LEU A 56 -7.64 -4.24 1.07
N PHE A 57 -7.64 -3.92 -0.22
CA PHE A 57 -8.71 -4.27 -1.14
C PHE A 57 -8.24 -5.36 -2.11
N LEU A 58 -9.16 -6.24 -2.50
CA LEU A 58 -8.95 -7.04 -3.71
C LEU A 58 -8.86 -6.13 -4.95
N PRO A 59 -8.19 -6.56 -6.04
CA PRO A 59 -8.03 -5.74 -7.23
C PRO A 59 -9.34 -5.25 -7.86
N ASP A 60 -10.41 -6.04 -7.75
CA ASP A 60 -11.75 -5.68 -8.24
C ASP A 60 -12.57 -4.88 -7.22
N MET A 61 -11.98 -4.58 -6.05
CA MET A 61 -12.57 -3.85 -4.93
C MET A 61 -13.83 -4.51 -4.34
N SER A 62 -14.10 -5.78 -4.65
CA SER A 62 -15.30 -6.49 -4.18
C SER A 62 -15.25 -6.82 -2.68
N GLU A 63 -14.03 -6.91 -2.14
CA GLU A 63 -13.76 -7.24 -0.74
C GLU A 63 -12.62 -6.39 -0.21
N LEU A 64 -12.64 -6.17 1.10
CA LEU A 64 -11.55 -5.58 1.84
C LEU A 64 -11.18 -6.44 3.04
N SER A 65 -9.96 -6.30 3.52
CA SER A 65 -9.51 -6.93 4.75
C SER A 65 -8.74 -5.96 5.64
N PHE A 66 -8.77 -6.24 6.94
CA PHE A 66 -8.01 -5.53 7.97
C PHE A 66 -7.76 -6.47 9.15
N THR A 67 -6.85 -6.10 10.05
CA THR A 67 -6.63 -6.84 11.30
C THR A 67 -7.18 -6.04 12.46
N ARG A 68 -7.95 -6.68 13.34
CA ARG A 68 -8.50 -6.09 14.56
C ARG A 68 -7.85 -6.72 15.80
N SER A 69 -7.58 -5.90 16.81
CA SER A 69 -7.00 -6.31 18.10
C SER A 69 -7.58 -5.48 19.25
N GLY A 70 -7.56 -6.01 20.47
CA GLY A 70 -8.10 -5.36 21.67
C GLY A 70 -9.49 -5.86 22.04
N GLY A 71 -10.00 -5.46 23.21
CA GLY A 71 -11.34 -5.85 23.69
C GLY A 71 -11.55 -7.37 23.64
N LYS A 72 -12.58 -7.82 22.91
CA LYS A 72 -12.86 -9.25 22.68
C LYS A 72 -11.84 -9.95 21.79
N TYR A 73 -11.10 -9.21 20.96
CA TYR A 73 -10.02 -9.70 20.09
C TYR A 73 -8.67 -9.66 20.84
N GLN A 74 -8.50 -10.57 21.80
CA GLN A 74 -7.28 -10.65 22.62
C GLN A 74 -6.00 -10.92 21.80
N LYS A 75 -6.15 -11.40 20.56
CA LYS A 75 -5.07 -11.58 19.58
C LYS A 75 -5.46 -10.89 18.26
N PRO A 76 -4.46 -10.48 17.45
CA PRO A 76 -4.71 -9.97 16.10
C PRO A 76 -5.57 -10.95 15.30
N THR A 77 -6.74 -10.49 14.88
CA THR A 77 -7.72 -11.27 14.12
C THR A 77 -7.90 -10.63 12.77
N TRP A 78 -7.66 -11.41 11.72
CA TRP A 78 -7.85 -10.97 10.35
C TRP A 78 -9.32 -11.05 9.97
N ILE A 79 -9.87 -9.95 9.47
CA ILE A 79 -11.27 -9.78 9.13
C ILE A 79 -11.36 -9.48 7.64
N VAL A 80 -12.32 -10.11 6.98
CA VAL A 80 -12.69 -9.83 5.58
C VAL A 80 -14.11 -9.30 5.55
N MET A 81 -14.32 -8.19 4.85
CA MET A 81 -15.63 -7.65 4.57
C MET A 81 -15.92 -7.82 3.08
N GLN A 82 -17.16 -8.15 2.75
CA GLN A 82 -17.64 -8.26 1.38
C GLN A 82 -18.87 -7.38 1.17
N TYR A 83 -18.94 -6.72 0.02
CA TYR A 83 -20.12 -5.96 -0.37
C TYR A 83 -21.17 -6.87 -1.02
N LYS A 84 -22.32 -7.03 -0.36
CA LYS A 84 -23.46 -7.84 -0.83
C LYS A 84 -24.77 -7.17 -0.44
N ASN A 85 -25.75 -7.17 -1.35
CA ASN A 85 -27.10 -6.64 -1.10
C ASN A 85 -27.09 -5.20 -0.56
N ASN A 86 -26.26 -4.35 -1.16
CA ASN A 86 -26.03 -2.95 -0.76
C ASN A 86 -25.48 -2.75 0.66
N GLN A 87 -24.91 -3.77 1.29
CA GLN A 87 -24.33 -3.70 2.62
C GLN A 87 -22.95 -4.37 2.66
N TRP A 88 -22.07 -3.86 3.51
CA TRP A 88 -20.83 -4.56 3.85
C TRP A 88 -21.11 -5.52 4.99
N ILE A 89 -20.76 -6.78 4.78
CA ILE A 89 -20.91 -7.84 5.77
C ILE A 89 -19.59 -8.55 5.99
N GLU A 90 -19.34 -8.98 7.22
CA GLU A 90 -18.18 -9.82 7.52
C GLU A 90 -18.33 -11.16 6.78
N LYS A 91 -17.28 -11.55 6.07
CA LYS A 91 -17.20 -12.79 5.31
C LYS A 91 -16.48 -13.84 6.14
N SER A 92 -17.20 -14.91 6.49
CA SER A 92 -16.61 -16.08 7.13
C SER A 92 -15.73 -16.83 6.14
N ILE A 93 -14.45 -17.03 6.49
CA ILE A 93 -13.49 -17.83 5.73
C ILE A 93 -13.18 -19.11 6.52
N PRO A 94 -13.28 -20.31 5.92
CA PRO A 94 -12.87 -21.54 6.59
C PRO A 94 -11.41 -21.48 7.03
N GLU A 95 -11.10 -22.03 8.20
CA GLU A 95 -9.73 -21.97 8.77
C GLU A 95 -8.68 -22.57 7.83
N SER A 96 -9.04 -23.64 7.09
CA SER A 96 -8.19 -24.27 6.08
C SER A 96 -7.80 -23.33 4.94
N ASP A 97 -8.60 -22.31 4.66
CA ASP A 97 -8.50 -21.46 3.48
C ASP A 97 -7.90 -20.09 3.81
N ILE A 98 -7.80 -19.72 5.10
CA ILE A 98 -7.35 -18.40 5.57
C ILE A 98 -6.04 -17.99 4.89
N LYS A 99 -5.04 -18.87 4.87
CA LYS A 99 -3.73 -18.55 4.30
C LYS A 99 -3.81 -18.21 2.81
N ALA A 100 -4.45 -19.08 2.02
CA ALA A 100 -4.63 -18.87 0.59
C ALA A 100 -5.49 -17.63 0.30
N TYR A 101 -6.42 -17.29 1.20
CA TYR A 101 -7.24 -16.10 1.09
C TYR A 101 -6.44 -14.82 1.40
N GLN A 102 -5.61 -14.83 2.44
CA GLN A 102 -4.72 -13.71 2.79
C GLN A 102 -3.76 -13.34 1.66
N GLU A 103 -3.22 -14.33 0.96
CA GLU A 103 -2.31 -14.15 -0.17
C GLU A 103 -2.91 -13.31 -1.31
N GLN A 104 -4.23 -13.28 -1.46
CA GLN A 104 -4.92 -12.47 -2.47
C GLN A 104 -4.88 -10.97 -2.15
N PHE A 105 -4.80 -10.61 -0.86
CA PHE A 105 -4.69 -9.22 -0.40
C PHE A 105 -3.25 -8.77 -0.26
N SER A 106 -2.40 -9.63 0.32
CA SER A 106 -1.00 -9.33 0.60
C SER A 106 -0.15 -10.59 0.46
N PRO A 107 0.48 -10.80 -0.70
CA PRO A 107 1.42 -11.90 -0.90
C PRO A 107 2.55 -11.90 0.15
N PRO A 108 2.82 -13.01 0.83
CA PRO A 108 3.84 -13.07 1.88
C PRO A 108 5.24 -12.98 1.29
N VAL A 109 6.20 -12.53 2.12
CA VAL A 109 7.63 -12.45 1.75
C VAL A 109 8.18 -13.79 1.27
N SER A 110 7.66 -14.91 1.79
CA SER A 110 8.07 -16.25 1.37
C SER A 110 7.88 -16.55 -0.13
N HIS A 111 7.03 -15.79 -0.83
CA HIS A 111 6.87 -15.91 -2.29
C HIS A 111 8.11 -15.48 -3.05
N ILE A 112 8.88 -14.53 -2.52
CA ILE A 112 10.08 -14.00 -3.18
C ILE A 112 11.36 -14.47 -2.49
N GLN A 113 11.31 -14.68 -1.17
CA GLN A 113 12.49 -15.00 -0.34
C GLN A 113 13.26 -16.22 -0.80
N ASN A 114 12.63 -17.18 -1.48
CA ASN A 114 13.29 -18.42 -1.91
C ASN A 114 13.74 -18.40 -3.38
N ILE A 115 13.57 -17.27 -4.07
CA ILE A 115 13.92 -17.10 -5.48
C ILE A 115 15.25 -16.34 -5.54
N GLU A 116 16.20 -16.78 -6.36
CA GLU A 116 17.36 -15.94 -6.68
C GLU A 116 16.90 -14.67 -7.40
N PRO A 117 17.32 -13.47 -6.97
CA PRO A 117 18.48 -13.18 -6.09
C PRO A 117 18.14 -12.78 -4.64
N PHE A 118 16.97 -13.15 -4.10
CA PHE A 118 16.49 -12.68 -2.79
C PHE A 118 16.89 -13.54 -1.59
N LYS A 119 17.43 -14.75 -1.84
CA LYS A 119 17.60 -15.82 -0.85
C LYS A 119 18.22 -15.39 0.49
N ASP A 120 19.23 -14.54 0.43
CA ASP A 120 20.03 -14.14 1.58
C ASP A 120 19.72 -12.71 2.08
N ILE A 121 18.69 -12.09 1.52
CA ILE A 121 18.29 -10.73 1.90
C ILE A 121 17.25 -10.83 3.00
N PRO A 122 17.42 -10.16 4.16
CA PRO A 122 16.46 -10.20 5.26
C PRO A 122 15.25 -9.29 4.98
N ILE A 123 14.48 -9.63 3.95
CA ILE A 123 13.32 -8.87 3.50
C ILE A 123 12.22 -8.93 4.57
N ARG A 124 11.68 -7.77 4.92
CA ARG A 124 10.60 -7.62 5.92
C ARG A 124 9.22 -7.48 5.29
N GLY A 125 9.17 -6.96 4.07
CA GLY A 125 7.97 -6.81 3.27
C GLY A 125 8.29 -6.17 1.92
N TYR A 126 7.32 -6.21 1.02
CA TYR A 126 7.48 -5.73 -0.34
C TYR A 126 6.15 -5.28 -0.96
N THR A 127 6.26 -4.64 -2.11
CA THR A 127 5.17 -4.27 -3.00
C THR A 127 5.63 -4.52 -4.44
N THR A 128 4.68 -4.72 -5.35
CA THR A 128 4.96 -5.13 -6.73
C THR A 128 4.23 -4.22 -7.70
N SER A 129 4.95 -3.70 -8.69
CA SER A 129 4.35 -2.90 -9.77
C SER A 129 3.64 -3.79 -10.79
N ALA A 130 2.85 -3.21 -11.71
CA ALA A 130 2.22 -3.96 -12.79
C ALA A 130 3.24 -4.59 -13.77
N LYS A 131 4.48 -4.11 -13.76
CA LYS A 131 5.61 -4.67 -14.52
C LYS A 131 6.26 -5.87 -13.82
N GLY A 132 5.82 -6.21 -12.61
CA GLY A 132 6.43 -7.26 -11.80
C GLY A 132 7.67 -6.82 -11.03
N THR A 133 8.04 -5.53 -11.04
CA THR A 133 9.17 -5.05 -10.23
C THR A 133 8.82 -5.14 -8.75
N HIS A 134 9.65 -5.82 -7.96
CA HIS A 134 9.52 -5.84 -6.52
C HIS A 134 10.28 -4.67 -5.90
N TYR A 135 9.58 -3.89 -5.07
CA TYR A 135 10.17 -2.90 -4.17
C TYR A 135 10.00 -3.43 -2.75
N PHE A 136 11.10 -3.54 -2.02
CA PHE A 136 11.12 -4.21 -0.72
C PHE A 136 12.00 -3.48 0.27
N TYR A 137 11.83 -3.81 1.55
CA TYR A 137 12.60 -3.17 2.61
C TYR A 137 13.29 -4.18 3.53
N VAL A 138 14.45 -3.77 4.01
CA VAL A 138 15.19 -4.40 5.11
C VAL A 138 15.12 -3.45 6.29
N LEU A 139 14.90 -3.99 7.49
CA LEU A 139 14.78 -3.20 8.71
C LEU A 139 15.28 -4.00 9.93
N ASP A 140 16.20 -3.43 10.69
CA ASP A 140 16.51 -3.84 12.05
C ASP A 140 15.73 -2.98 13.04
N LEU A 141 14.89 -3.62 13.87
CA LEU A 141 14.06 -2.92 14.84
C LEU A 141 14.85 -2.49 16.09
N LYS A 142 16.05 -3.04 16.31
CA LYS A 142 16.87 -2.72 17.48
C LYS A 142 17.41 -1.30 17.43
N ASP A 143 17.87 -0.88 16.25
CA ASP A 143 18.50 0.44 16.05
C ASP A 143 17.77 1.32 15.02
N GLY A 144 16.75 0.77 14.36
CA GLY A 144 15.98 1.44 13.32
C GLY A 144 16.69 1.51 11.98
N SER A 145 17.84 0.85 11.81
CA SER A 145 18.55 0.84 10.54
C SER A 145 17.76 0.07 9.49
N GLY A 146 17.59 0.67 8.32
CA GLY A 146 16.81 0.06 7.26
C GLY A 146 17.03 0.73 5.91
N TYR A 147 16.47 0.15 4.87
CA TYR A 147 16.50 0.71 3.52
C TYR A 147 15.48 0.05 2.60
N LEU A 148 15.05 0.80 1.59
CA LEU A 148 14.36 0.31 0.41
C LEU A 148 15.35 -0.14 -0.68
N SER A 149 14.97 -1.20 -1.37
CA SER A 149 15.61 -1.72 -2.57
C SER A 149 14.55 -2.12 -3.59
N TYR A 150 14.96 -2.33 -4.83
CA TYR A 150 14.10 -2.89 -5.87
C TYR A 150 14.81 -3.94 -6.71
N SER A 151 14.04 -4.81 -7.36
CA SER A 151 14.52 -5.74 -8.38
C SER A 151 13.47 -5.86 -9.49
N ARG A 152 13.86 -5.54 -10.72
CA ARG A 152 12.99 -5.66 -11.90
C ARG A 152 12.92 -7.08 -12.39
N LEU A 153 11.76 -7.44 -12.93
CA LEU A 153 11.56 -8.65 -13.68
C LEU A 153 11.93 -8.40 -15.15
N VAL A 154 13.03 -9.00 -15.62
CA VAL A 154 13.54 -8.89 -16.99
C VAL A 154 13.63 -10.30 -17.58
N ASP A 155 12.96 -10.53 -18.71
CA ASP A 155 12.93 -11.83 -19.39
C ASP A 155 12.54 -13.00 -18.45
N GLY A 156 11.59 -12.75 -17.55
CA GLY A 156 11.10 -13.73 -16.58
C GLY A 156 12.04 -14.01 -15.40
N LYS A 157 13.12 -13.24 -15.24
CA LYS A 157 14.08 -13.36 -14.13
C LYS A 157 14.27 -12.04 -13.40
N TYR A 158 14.44 -12.11 -12.09
CA TYR A 158 14.72 -10.93 -11.28
C TYR A 158 16.20 -10.52 -11.42
N GLU A 159 16.44 -9.24 -11.68
CA GLU A 159 17.80 -8.68 -11.66
C GLU A 159 18.36 -8.61 -10.24
N THR A 160 19.69 -8.54 -10.09
CA THR A 160 20.32 -8.32 -8.78
C THR A 160 19.70 -7.10 -8.11
N PRO A 161 19.30 -7.17 -6.83
CA PRO A 161 18.55 -6.09 -6.23
C PRO A 161 19.39 -4.83 -6.07
N HIS A 162 18.81 -3.70 -6.44
CA HIS A 162 19.42 -2.39 -6.37
C HIS A 162 18.87 -1.65 -5.16
N LYS A 163 19.77 -1.23 -4.26
CA LYS A 163 19.41 -0.33 -3.16
C LYS A 163 18.95 1.01 -3.75
N MET A 164 17.81 1.52 -3.25
CA MET A 164 17.30 2.83 -3.66
C MET A 164 18.32 3.93 -3.30
N SER A 165 18.32 5.02 -4.06
CA SER A 165 19.29 6.10 -3.88
C SER A 165 19.13 6.81 -2.53
N LYS A 166 20.11 7.65 -2.17
CA LYS A 166 20.02 8.54 -1.01
C LYS A 166 18.87 9.55 -1.09
N ALA A 167 18.28 9.76 -2.27
CA ALA A 167 17.09 10.59 -2.41
C ALA A 167 15.89 9.99 -1.63
N ILE A 168 15.85 8.66 -1.51
CA ILE A 168 14.78 7.89 -0.84
C ILE A 168 15.25 7.33 0.51
N ASN A 169 16.44 6.74 0.55
CA ASN A 169 16.97 6.08 1.75
C ASN A 169 17.57 7.10 2.74
N GLN A 170 16.70 7.90 3.35
CA GLN A 170 17.03 8.89 4.37
C GLN A 170 16.27 8.58 5.67
N GLY A 171 16.93 8.78 6.82
CA GLY A 171 16.32 8.55 8.13
C GLY A 171 16.41 7.10 8.63
N LYS A 172 15.50 6.75 9.53
CA LYS A 172 15.40 5.44 10.20
C LYS A 172 14.02 4.83 10.00
N TYR A 173 13.88 3.56 10.37
CA TYR A 173 12.63 2.82 10.32
C TYR A 173 11.93 2.86 8.94
N ILE A 174 12.74 2.91 7.88
CA ILE A 174 12.26 2.98 6.48
C ILE A 174 11.52 1.67 6.14
N ALA A 175 10.21 1.76 5.92
CA ALA A 175 9.34 0.59 5.84
C ALA A 175 8.09 0.79 4.97
N HIS A 176 7.38 -0.32 4.78
CA HIS A 176 6.05 -0.44 4.14
C HIS A 176 5.90 0.34 2.81
N PRO A 177 6.73 0.06 1.80
CA PRO A 177 6.60 0.73 0.52
C PRO A 177 5.26 0.43 -0.16
N TYR A 178 4.76 1.42 -0.89
CA TYR A 178 3.73 1.30 -1.91
C TYR A 178 4.27 1.86 -3.21
N ILE A 179 4.35 1.01 -4.24
CA ILE A 179 4.71 1.41 -5.60
C ILE A 179 3.41 1.57 -6.41
N ALA A 180 3.28 2.70 -7.11
CA ALA A 180 2.20 2.86 -8.07
C ALA A 180 2.28 1.76 -9.14
N PRO A 181 1.17 1.22 -9.66
CA PRO A 181 1.21 0.14 -10.66
C PRO A 181 2.07 0.47 -11.89
N ASP A 182 2.08 1.73 -12.32
CA ASP A 182 2.86 2.23 -13.46
C ASP A 182 4.31 2.63 -13.10
N GLU A 183 4.66 2.58 -11.82
CA GLU A 183 5.92 3.05 -11.22
C GLU A 183 6.13 4.57 -11.33
N SER A 184 5.07 5.37 -11.42
CA SER A 184 5.17 6.84 -11.51
C SER A 184 5.48 7.53 -10.18
N TYR A 185 5.16 6.88 -9.05
CA TYR A 185 5.52 7.31 -7.70
C TYR A 185 5.70 6.12 -6.77
N ILE A 186 6.42 6.34 -5.67
CA ILE A 186 6.54 5.41 -4.55
C ILE A 186 6.30 6.16 -3.23
N MET A 187 5.58 5.54 -2.30
CA MET A 187 5.38 6.04 -0.94
C MET A 187 5.93 5.05 0.08
N TRP A 188 6.33 5.53 1.25
CA TRP A 188 6.81 4.70 2.36
C TRP A 188 6.71 5.49 3.67
N ASP A 189 6.81 4.79 4.81
CA ASP A 189 6.97 5.44 6.11
C ASP A 189 8.43 5.37 6.60
N ALA A 190 8.89 6.44 7.25
CA ALA A 190 10.22 6.54 7.83
C ALA A 190 10.26 7.61 8.94
N GLU A 191 11.11 7.40 9.93
CA GLU A 191 11.48 8.44 10.89
C GLU A 191 12.56 9.33 10.29
N LYS A 192 12.32 10.64 10.28
CA LYS A 192 13.36 11.61 9.95
C LYS A 192 14.41 11.67 11.05
N GLU A 193 15.64 12.04 10.69
CA GLU A 193 16.70 12.22 11.69
C GLU A 193 16.28 13.26 12.75
N GLY A 194 16.34 12.86 14.02
CA GLY A 194 15.96 13.70 15.16
C GLY A 194 14.48 13.63 15.56
N GLU A 195 13.66 12.93 14.79
CA GLU A 195 12.26 12.65 15.10
C GLU A 195 12.11 11.20 15.60
N ASN A 196 10.98 10.87 16.25
CA ASN A 196 10.73 9.54 16.85
C ASN A 196 9.35 8.97 16.46
N THR A 197 8.72 9.59 15.47
CA THR A 197 7.46 9.16 14.87
C THR A 197 7.68 9.06 13.36
N PRO A 198 7.28 7.96 12.72
CA PRO A 198 7.40 7.81 11.29
C PRO A 198 6.38 8.70 10.60
N ASP A 199 6.87 9.41 9.59
CA ASP A 199 6.09 10.18 8.65
C ASP A 199 5.99 9.43 7.33
N ILE A 200 4.95 9.74 6.56
CA ILE A 200 4.79 9.24 5.20
C ILE A 200 5.50 10.18 4.23
N TYR A 201 6.34 9.58 3.39
CA TYR A 201 7.06 10.23 2.32
C TYR A 201 6.62 9.72 0.96
N ILE A 202 6.76 10.57 -0.05
CA ILE A 202 6.53 10.25 -1.46
C ILE A 202 7.73 10.66 -2.31
N SER A 203 8.01 9.89 -3.36
CA SER A 203 8.96 10.26 -4.41
C SER A 203 8.35 9.96 -5.78
N PHE A 204 8.64 10.80 -6.75
CA PHE A 204 8.13 10.69 -8.12
C PHE A 204 9.23 10.23 -9.06
N ARG A 205 8.85 9.48 -10.09
CA ARG A 205 9.78 9.02 -11.10
C ARG A 205 9.95 10.06 -12.21
N ASN A 206 11.20 10.45 -12.44
CA ASN A 206 11.60 11.35 -13.52
C ASN A 206 11.61 10.62 -14.87
N GLN A 207 11.64 11.39 -15.97
CA GLN A 207 11.68 10.83 -17.33
C GLN A 207 12.96 10.04 -17.63
N ASP A 208 14.07 10.39 -16.98
CA ASP A 208 15.35 9.68 -17.06
C ASP A 208 15.35 8.38 -16.23
N GLY A 209 14.24 8.06 -15.56
CA GLY A 209 14.07 6.88 -14.73
C GLY A 209 14.58 7.03 -13.29
N THR A 210 15.18 8.17 -12.94
CA THR A 210 15.58 8.48 -11.56
C THR A 210 14.38 8.83 -10.68
N TRP A 211 14.58 8.79 -9.37
CA TRP A 211 13.58 9.18 -8.38
C TRP A 211 13.88 10.58 -7.86
N THR A 212 12.86 11.41 -7.66
CA THR A 212 13.01 12.70 -6.97
C THR A 212 13.44 12.50 -5.52
N ASN A 213 13.89 13.57 -4.87
CA ASN A 213 14.05 13.57 -3.42
C ASN A 213 12.73 13.20 -2.72
N ALA A 214 12.84 12.57 -1.55
CA ALA A 214 11.72 12.29 -0.68
C ALA A 214 11.01 13.60 -0.31
N ILE A 215 9.70 13.63 -0.53
CA ILE A 215 8.81 14.72 -0.18
C ILE A 215 7.98 14.26 1.00
N ASN A 216 8.02 15.01 2.10
CA ASN A 216 7.10 14.81 3.22
C ASN A 216 5.68 15.12 2.74
N MET A 217 4.71 14.23 3.01
CA MET A 217 3.34 14.38 2.49
C MET A 217 2.50 15.48 3.17
N GLY A 218 3.09 16.23 4.10
CA GLY A 218 2.56 17.45 4.67
C GLY A 218 1.63 17.24 5.87
N ASP A 219 1.36 18.33 6.58
CA ASP A 219 0.75 18.34 7.92
C ASP A 219 -0.68 17.79 8.00
N ALA A 220 -1.36 17.66 6.86
CA ALA A 220 -2.68 17.01 6.82
C ALA A 220 -2.57 15.50 7.07
N ILE A 221 -1.50 14.88 6.55
CA ILE A 221 -1.21 13.45 6.66
C ILE A 221 -0.28 13.23 7.86
N ASN A 222 0.87 13.90 7.88
CA ASN A 222 1.90 13.71 8.89
C ASN A 222 1.62 14.61 10.10
N THR A 223 1.37 14.01 11.26
CA THR A 223 1.03 14.73 12.48
C THR A 223 2.07 14.46 13.56
N ALA A 224 1.78 14.81 14.82
CA ALA A 224 2.63 14.37 15.93
C ALA A 224 2.48 12.87 16.26
N ALA A 225 1.57 12.17 15.59
CA ALA A 225 1.33 10.74 15.73
C ALA A 225 2.27 9.94 14.82
N TYR A 226 2.12 8.61 14.84
CA TYR A 226 2.74 7.69 13.90
C TYR A 226 1.85 7.58 12.66
N GLU A 227 2.37 7.90 11.48
CA GLU A 227 1.72 7.63 10.20
C GLU A 227 2.48 6.57 9.39
N GLN A 228 1.78 5.48 9.04
CA GLN A 228 2.42 4.30 8.47
C GLN A 228 1.58 3.63 7.39
N ARG A 229 2.23 2.76 6.61
CA ARG A 229 1.59 1.84 5.65
C ARG A 229 0.70 2.56 4.63
N PRO A 230 1.24 3.57 3.90
CA PRO A 230 0.49 4.22 2.84
C PRO A 230 0.10 3.20 1.77
N LYS A 231 -1.15 3.25 1.29
CA LYS A 231 -1.67 2.43 0.19
C LYS A 231 -2.66 3.23 -0.63
N VAL A 232 -2.64 3.11 -1.95
CA VAL A 232 -3.71 3.63 -2.80
C VAL A 232 -4.64 2.49 -3.21
N SER A 233 -5.95 2.76 -3.22
CA SER A 233 -6.95 1.80 -3.70
C SER A 233 -6.63 1.32 -5.11
N PRO A 234 -6.95 0.06 -5.46
CA PRO A 234 -6.81 -0.47 -6.82
C PRO A 234 -7.37 0.41 -7.94
N ASP A 235 -8.43 1.17 -7.69
CA ASP A 235 -9.03 2.11 -8.66
C ASP A 235 -8.34 3.49 -8.71
N GLY A 236 -7.31 3.70 -7.89
CA GLY A 236 -6.48 4.91 -7.87
C GLY A 236 -7.12 6.12 -7.19
N LYS A 237 -8.30 5.99 -6.59
CA LYS A 237 -9.08 7.15 -6.11
C LYS A 237 -8.81 7.55 -4.67
N TYR A 238 -8.41 6.61 -3.82
CA TYR A 238 -8.30 6.86 -2.39
C TYR A 238 -6.93 6.46 -1.87
N LEU A 239 -6.32 7.34 -1.08
CA LEU A 239 -5.14 7.06 -0.29
C LEU A 239 -5.59 6.61 1.10
N PHE A 240 -5.07 5.48 1.55
CA PHE A 240 -5.24 4.92 2.89
C PHE A 240 -3.90 4.93 3.62
N PHE A 241 -3.96 5.11 4.93
CA PHE A 241 -2.81 4.97 5.81
C PHE A 241 -3.28 4.67 7.24
N TRP A 242 -2.38 4.17 8.08
CA TRP A 242 -2.65 3.99 9.50
C TRP A 242 -2.12 5.20 10.26
N ARG A 243 -2.93 5.76 11.17
CA ARG A 243 -2.49 6.80 12.11
C ARG A 243 -2.73 6.33 13.54
N GLY A 244 -1.74 6.48 14.39
CA GLY A 244 -1.86 6.10 15.79
C GLY A 244 -0.68 6.48 16.65
N ASP A 245 -0.70 6.04 17.90
CA ASP A 245 0.28 6.46 18.90
C ASP A 245 0.57 5.34 19.89
N LYS A 246 1.75 5.40 20.50
CA LYS A 246 2.17 4.46 21.54
C LYS A 246 1.70 4.98 22.90
N LYS A 247 0.80 4.25 23.53
CA LYS A 247 0.30 4.55 24.87
C LYS A 247 1.02 3.69 25.91
N VAL A 248 1.20 4.24 27.10
CA VAL A 248 1.77 3.53 28.26
C VAL A 248 0.68 3.29 29.28
N LYS A 249 0.51 2.03 29.70
CA LYS A 249 -0.43 1.64 30.75
C LYS A 249 0.13 2.03 32.12
N LYS A 250 -0.74 2.03 33.14
CA LYS A 250 -0.35 2.29 34.53
C LYS A 250 0.70 1.32 35.07
N ASP A 251 0.76 0.09 34.53
CA ASP A 251 1.73 -0.94 34.90
C ASP A 251 3.10 -0.78 34.19
N GLY A 252 3.28 0.29 33.40
CA GLY A 252 4.51 0.56 32.64
C GLY A 252 4.62 -0.18 31.31
N THR A 253 3.72 -1.11 31.00
CA THR A 253 3.67 -1.76 29.69
C THR A 253 3.12 -0.80 28.64
N SER A 254 3.55 -0.95 27.38
CA SER A 254 3.09 -0.10 26.28
C SER A 254 2.18 -0.85 25.31
N TYR A 255 1.26 -0.15 24.69
CA TYR A 255 0.40 -0.64 23.62
C TYR A 255 0.26 0.41 22.53
N TRP A 256 -0.17 -0.02 21.35
CA TRP A 256 -0.46 0.87 20.23
C TRP A 256 -1.96 1.11 20.16
N GLU A 257 -2.33 2.36 19.96
CA GLU A 257 -3.69 2.81 19.67
C GLU A 257 -3.67 3.47 18.30
N GLY A 258 -4.70 3.27 17.47
CA GLY A 258 -4.75 3.90 16.16
C GLY A 258 -5.70 3.20 15.19
N ASN A 259 -5.98 3.88 14.09
CA ASN A 259 -7.03 3.53 13.14
C ASN A 259 -6.58 3.77 11.68
N PRO A 260 -7.22 3.11 10.71
CA PRO A 260 -7.06 3.45 9.30
C PRO A 260 -7.75 4.78 8.98
N TYR A 261 -7.04 5.64 8.27
CA TYR A 261 -7.51 6.88 7.68
C TYR A 261 -7.53 6.77 6.17
N TRP A 262 -8.36 7.59 5.53
CA TRP A 262 -8.47 7.67 4.08
C TRP A 262 -8.72 9.10 3.60
N MET A 263 -8.35 9.38 2.35
CA MET A 263 -8.56 10.67 1.67
C MET A 263 -8.57 10.51 0.15
N ASP A 264 -8.97 11.56 -0.58
CA ASP A 264 -8.85 11.60 -2.04
C ASP A 264 -7.37 11.53 -2.46
N ALA A 265 -7.03 10.54 -3.29
CA ALA A 265 -5.66 10.31 -3.77
C ALA A 265 -5.12 11.46 -4.64
N LYS A 266 -5.96 12.41 -5.07
CA LYS A 266 -5.51 13.64 -5.75
C LYS A 266 -4.48 14.44 -4.95
N VAL A 267 -4.39 14.25 -3.62
CA VAL A 267 -3.30 14.83 -2.81
C VAL A 267 -1.92 14.50 -3.37
N ILE A 268 -1.74 13.31 -3.97
CA ILE A 268 -0.48 12.89 -4.58
C ILE A 268 -0.09 13.84 -5.71
N GLU A 269 -1.04 14.25 -6.54
CA GLU A 269 -0.77 15.15 -7.66
C GLU A 269 -0.44 16.58 -7.20
N THR A 270 -0.93 17.00 -6.02
CA THR A 270 -0.55 18.30 -5.44
C THR A 270 0.91 18.36 -5.00
N LEU A 271 1.53 17.21 -4.76
CA LEU A 271 2.94 17.08 -4.36
C LEU A 271 3.87 16.84 -5.54
N ARG A 272 3.34 16.59 -6.75
CA ARG A 272 4.14 16.29 -7.93
C ARG A 272 4.92 17.55 -8.34
N PRO A 273 6.26 17.51 -8.41
CA PRO A 273 7.04 18.66 -8.83
C PRO A 273 6.62 19.14 -10.22
N THR A 274 6.39 20.45 -10.35
CA THR A 274 6.19 21.08 -11.65
C THR A 274 7.48 20.99 -12.46
N ARG A 275 7.38 20.53 -13.70
CA ARG A 275 8.49 20.49 -14.65
C ARG A 275 8.84 21.87 -15.19
#